data_AF-A0A1V9Y2A8-F1
#
_entry.id   AF-A0A1V9Y2A8-F1
#
_cell.length_a   1.000
_cell.length_b   1.000
_cell.length_c   1.000
_cell.angle_alpha   90.00
_cell.angle_beta   90.00
_cell.angle_gamma   90.00
#
_symmetry.space_group_name_H-M   'P 1'
#
loop_
_entity.id
_entity.type
_entity.pdbx_description
1 polymer ?
#
loop_
_entity_poly.entity_id
_entity_poly.type
_entity_poly.pdbx_seq_one_letter_code
_entity_poly.pdbx_strand_id
1 'polypeptide(L)'
;IEYDAYVPCINKVGRKLKGCTRSFIQALEAVAHHASKKERIPYGCCFFDQYVDCTRDAIGNACTREHVEYGDSIMQSMSGTVLSKGCSTYKHRAKVCTDLGKLPIQEPEATTFNGPLLRVFEPFG
;
A
#
# COMPACT_ATOMS: atom_id res chain seq x y z
N ILE A 1 -12.53 17.13 14.42
CA ILE A 1 -12.48 16.62 13.03
C ILE A 1 -11.96 17.76 12.18
N GLU A 2 -10.66 17.77 11.90
CA GLU A 2 -9.94 18.75 11.05
C GLU A 2 -9.94 18.32 9.57
N TYR A 3 -10.98 17.63 9.11
CA TYR A 3 -11.06 17.13 7.73
C TYR A 3 -10.89 18.28 6.71
N ASP A 4 -11.50 19.44 7.00
CA ASP A 4 -11.49 20.60 6.12
C ASP A 4 -10.11 21.29 6.04
N ALA A 5 -9.23 21.09 7.03
CA ALA A 5 -7.91 21.72 7.06
C ALA A 5 -6.90 21.00 6.16
N TYR A 6 -6.97 19.67 6.06
CA TYR A 6 -5.96 18.86 5.36
C TYR A 6 -6.33 18.51 3.91
N VAL A 7 -7.62 18.34 3.63
CA VAL A 7 -8.13 17.90 2.33
C VAL A 7 -7.76 18.83 1.15
N PRO A 8 -7.79 20.18 1.28
CA PRO A 8 -7.46 21.06 0.17
C PRO A 8 -6.04 20.85 -0.39
N CYS A 9 -5.05 20.59 0.47
CA CYS A 9 -3.70 20.31 0.00
C CYS A 9 -3.59 18.90 -0.60
N ILE A 10 -4.13 17.89 0.09
CA ILE A 10 -4.07 16.49 -0.35
C ILE A 10 -4.73 16.31 -1.74
N ASN A 11 -5.82 17.03 -2.01
CA ASN A 11 -6.48 17.00 -3.31
C ASN A 11 -5.57 17.46 -4.47
N LYS A 12 -4.60 18.36 -4.22
CA LYS A 12 -3.63 18.80 -5.23
C LYS A 12 -2.72 17.67 -5.69
N VAL A 13 -2.45 16.70 -4.81
CA VAL A 13 -1.61 15.53 -5.10
C VAL A 13 -2.42 14.30 -5.48
N GLY A 14 -3.74 14.43 -5.69
CA GLY A 14 -4.64 13.32 -6.00
C GLY A 14 -4.21 12.46 -7.20
N ARG A 15 -3.58 13.05 -8.23
CA ARG A 15 -3.00 12.28 -9.35
C ARG A 15 -1.84 11.37 -8.92
N LYS A 16 -0.95 11.85 -8.05
CA LYS A 16 0.16 11.05 -7.50
C LYS A 16 -0.37 9.94 -6.61
N LEU A 17 -1.34 10.25 -5.74
CA LEU A 17 -2.01 9.27 -4.88
C LEU A 17 -2.70 8.16 -5.68
N LYS A 18 -3.43 8.52 -6.75
CA LYS A 18 -4.01 7.55 -7.69
C LYS A 18 -2.94 6.67 -8.33
N GLY A 19 -1.76 7.22 -8.66
CA GLY A 19 -0.62 6.45 -9.15
C GLY A 19 -0.10 5.45 -8.13
N CYS A 20 0.03 5.85 -6.86
CA CYS A 20 0.41 4.95 -5.76
C CYS A 20 -0.60 3.81 -5.61
N THR A 21 -1.90 4.13 -5.57
CA THR A 21 -2.97 3.13 -5.47
C THR A 21 -2.98 2.17 -6.66
N ARG A 22 -2.84 2.68 -7.89
CA ARG A 22 -2.76 1.84 -9.10
C ARG A 22 -1.59 0.87 -9.02
N SER A 23 -0.41 1.38 -8.65
CA SER A 23 0.80 0.55 -8.53
C SER A 23 0.63 -0.54 -7.47
N PHE A 24 -0.04 -0.23 -6.36
CA PHE A 24 -0.35 -1.19 -5.31
C PHE A 24 -1.34 -2.28 -5.79
N ILE A 25 -2.38 -1.91 -6.54
CA ILE A 25 -3.32 -2.88 -7.15
C ILE A 25 -2.56 -3.85 -8.06
N GLN A 26 -1.73 -3.32 -8.96
CA GLN A 26 -0.92 -4.13 -9.88
C GLN A 26 -0.01 -5.11 -9.13
N ALA A 27 0.59 -4.66 -8.03
CA ALA A 27 1.43 -5.49 -7.19
C ALA A 27 0.62 -6.61 -6.51
N LEU A 28 -0.54 -6.30 -5.92
CA LEU A 28 -1.38 -7.30 -5.27
C LEU A 28 -1.89 -8.36 -6.26
N GLU A 29 -2.25 -7.96 -7.48
CA GLU A 29 -2.64 -8.91 -8.53
C GLU A 29 -1.47 -9.81 -8.93
N ALA A 30 -0.28 -9.24 -9.13
CA ALA A 30 0.91 -10.02 -9.43
C ALA A 30 1.22 -11.05 -8.31
N VAL A 31 1.04 -10.66 -7.05
CA VAL A 31 1.18 -11.58 -5.91
C VAL A 31 0.12 -12.68 -5.95
N ALA A 32 -1.14 -12.33 -6.20
CA ALA A 32 -2.23 -13.30 -6.26
C ALA A 32 -2.00 -14.35 -7.37
N HIS A 33 -1.49 -13.93 -8.54
CA HIS A 33 -1.30 -14.78 -9.71
C HIS A 33 0.02 -15.56 -9.72
N HIS A 34 1.11 -14.98 -9.20
CA HIS A 34 2.46 -15.50 -9.44
C HIS A 34 3.22 -15.93 -8.18
N ALA A 35 2.88 -15.40 -7.00
CA ALA A 35 3.57 -15.80 -5.78
C ALA A 35 3.03 -17.14 -5.26
N SER A 36 3.92 -17.97 -4.69
CA SER A 36 3.46 -19.16 -3.96
C SER A 36 2.68 -18.73 -2.71
N LYS A 37 1.77 -19.59 -2.23
CA LYS A 37 0.94 -19.29 -1.04
C LYS A 37 1.74 -18.81 0.17
N LYS A 38 2.95 -19.37 0.38
CA LYS A 38 3.84 -19.02 1.50
C LYS A 38 4.48 -17.63 1.36
N GLU A 39 4.64 -17.15 0.13
CA GLU A 39 5.27 -15.86 -0.17
C GLU A 39 4.26 -14.72 -0.29
N ARG A 40 2.95 -15.02 -0.41
CA ARG A 40 1.90 -14.01 -0.55
C ARG A 40 1.91 -12.97 0.56
N ILE A 41 2.03 -13.40 1.81
CA ILE A 41 2.09 -12.48 2.96
C ILE A 41 3.37 -11.62 2.91
N PRO A 42 4.58 -12.19 2.80
CA PRO A 42 5.80 -11.40 2.61
C PRO A 42 5.68 -10.37 1.49
N TYR A 43 5.30 -10.77 0.27
CA TYR A 43 5.12 -9.83 -0.84
C TYR A 43 4.06 -8.77 -0.54
N GLY A 44 2.87 -9.19 -0.10
CA GLY A 44 1.76 -8.30 0.19
C GLY A 44 2.13 -7.24 1.22
N CYS A 45 2.84 -7.63 2.27
CA CYS A 45 3.33 -6.71 3.30
C CYS A 45 4.43 -5.77 2.78
N CYS A 46 5.37 -6.26 1.98
CA CYS A 46 6.40 -5.42 1.37
C CYS A 46 5.82 -4.37 0.41
N PHE A 47 4.84 -4.76 -0.42
CA PHE A 47 4.16 -3.83 -1.32
C PHE A 47 3.24 -2.86 -0.58
N PHE A 48 2.65 -3.27 0.55
CA PHE A 48 1.88 -2.37 1.39
C PHE A 48 2.76 -1.28 2.02
N ASP A 49 3.94 -1.63 2.56
CA ASP A 49 4.88 -0.62 3.09
C ASP A 49 5.38 0.32 1.98
N GLN A 50 5.63 -0.20 0.77
CA GLN A 50 5.94 0.63 -0.40
C GLN A 50 4.79 1.58 -0.78
N TYR A 51 3.54 1.13 -0.69
CA TYR A 51 2.37 1.97 -0.95
C TYR A 51 2.22 3.10 0.08
N VAL A 52 2.46 2.81 1.36
CA VAL A 52 2.49 3.80 2.43
C VAL A 52 3.56 4.85 2.16
N ASP A 53 4.78 4.43 1.82
CA ASP A 53 5.88 5.36 1.54
C ASP A 53 5.63 6.19 0.28
N CYS A 54 5.06 5.61 -0.79
CA CYS A 54 4.63 6.37 -1.97
C CYS A 54 3.62 7.48 -1.61
N THR A 55 2.67 7.16 -0.72
CA THR A 55 1.64 8.11 -0.26
C THR A 55 2.26 9.23 0.56
N ARG A 56 3.18 8.89 1.48
CA ARG A 56 3.94 9.87 2.28
C ARG A 56 4.74 10.80 1.41
N ASP A 57 5.49 10.27 0.44
CA ASP A 57 6.29 11.07 -0.49
C ASP A 57 5.40 11.96 -1.36
N ALA A 58 4.27 11.45 -1.84
CA ALA A 58 3.34 12.23 -2.65
C ALA A 58 2.81 13.45 -1.87
N ILE A 59 2.46 13.28 -0.59
CA ILE A 59 1.95 14.35 0.27
C ILE A 59 3.09 15.26 0.74
N GLY A 60 4.17 14.72 1.28
CA GLY A 60 5.27 15.48 1.88
C GLY A 60 6.04 16.35 0.90
N ASN A 61 6.04 16.00 -0.39
CA ASN A 61 6.63 16.84 -1.44
C ASN A 61 5.79 18.08 -1.80
N ALA A 62 4.54 18.19 -1.32
CA ALA A 62 3.63 19.27 -1.70
C ALA A 62 2.88 19.92 -0.51
N CYS A 63 2.82 19.25 0.63
CA CYS A 63 2.06 19.64 1.81
C CYS A 63 2.94 19.65 3.07
N THR A 64 2.38 20.07 4.21
CA THR A 64 3.10 20.10 5.49
C THR A 64 3.21 18.71 6.10
N ARG A 65 4.06 18.58 7.12
CA ARG A 65 4.21 17.34 7.90
C ARG A 65 2.89 16.87 8.51
N GLU A 66 2.05 17.78 8.98
CA GLU A 66 0.73 17.44 9.57
C GLU A 66 -0.19 16.75 8.55
N HIS A 67 -0.09 17.09 7.26
CA HIS A 67 -0.82 16.41 6.20
C HIS A 67 -0.32 14.98 5.99
N VAL A 68 0.99 14.75 6.15
CA VAL A 68 1.58 13.41 6.08
C VAL A 68 1.10 12.58 7.27
N GLU A 69 1.10 13.15 8.48
CA GLU A 69 0.58 12.49 9.69
C GLU A 69 -0.91 12.17 9.56
N TYR A 70 -1.70 13.09 9.00
CA TYR A 70 -3.10 12.85 8.69
C TYR A 70 -3.28 11.72 7.67
N GLY A 71 -2.50 11.72 6.58
CA GLY A 71 -2.50 10.64 5.58
C GLY A 71 -2.13 9.28 6.17
N ASP A 72 -1.11 9.24 7.04
CA ASP A 72 -0.70 8.04 7.78
C ASP A 72 -1.82 7.51 8.68
N SER A 73 -2.56 8.40 9.35
CA SER A 73 -3.69 8.03 10.21
C SER A 73 -4.84 7.38 9.42
N ILE A 74 -5.11 7.87 8.20
CA ILE A 74 -6.08 7.27 7.28
C ILE A 74 -5.59 5.89 6.84
N MET A 75 -4.32 5.79 6.44
CA MET A 75 -3.73 4.53 6.00
C MET A 75 -3.74 3.46 7.09
N GLN A 76 -3.41 3.82 8.33
CA GLN A 76 -3.53 2.93 9.49
C GLN A 76 -4.97 2.48 9.71
N SER A 77 -5.93 3.40 9.65
CA SER A 77 -7.36 3.09 9.81
C SER A 77 -7.88 2.16 8.71
N MET A 78 -7.45 2.36 7.46
CA MET A 78 -7.87 1.55 6.31
C MET A 78 -7.25 0.15 6.31
N SER A 79 -5.98 0.03 6.69
CA SER A 79 -5.27 -1.25 6.72
C SER A 79 -5.69 -2.16 7.87
N GLY A 80 -6.31 -1.58 8.91
CA GLY A 80 -6.71 -2.29 10.10
C GLY A 80 -5.53 -2.84 10.93
N THR A 81 -5.85 -3.37 12.10
CA THR A 81 -4.84 -3.91 13.04
C THR A 81 -4.09 -5.11 12.46
N VAL A 82 -4.73 -5.87 11.56
CA VAL A 82 -4.17 -7.10 10.99
C VAL A 82 -2.99 -6.79 10.07
N LEU A 83 -3.14 -5.86 9.12
CA LEU A 83 -2.04 -5.48 8.23
C LEU A 83 -0.99 -4.65 8.98
N SER A 84 -1.40 -3.69 9.80
CA SER A 84 -0.44 -2.86 10.55
C SER A 84 0.44 -3.67 11.51
N LYS A 85 -0.11 -4.67 12.20
CA LYS A 85 0.65 -5.53 13.11
C LYS A 85 1.36 -6.66 12.38
N GLY A 86 0.68 -7.34 11.46
CA GLY A 86 1.22 -8.47 10.69
C GLY A 86 2.33 -8.08 9.72
N CYS A 87 2.27 -6.87 9.16
CA CYS A 87 3.28 -6.36 8.23
C CYS A 87 4.36 -5.49 8.91
N SER A 88 4.32 -5.30 10.23
CA SER A 88 5.23 -4.39 10.95
C SER A 88 6.73 -4.71 10.76
N THR A 89 7.06 -5.98 10.53
CA THR A 89 8.43 -6.46 10.29
C THR A 89 8.86 -6.41 8.81
N TYR A 90 7.93 -6.15 7.89
CA TYR A 90 8.14 -6.17 6.45
C TYR A 90 8.27 -4.74 5.91
N LYS A 91 9.43 -4.12 6.18
CA LYS A 91 9.77 -2.84 5.56
C LYS A 91 10.22 -3.08 4.12
N HIS A 92 9.72 -2.32 3.14
CA HIS A 92 9.95 -2.60 1.71
C HIS A 92 11.44 -2.60 1.32
N ARG A 93 12.31 -1.96 2.12
CA ARG A 93 13.78 -1.97 1.97
C ARG A 93 14.51 -2.97 2.89
N ALA A 94 13.79 -3.69 3.75
CA ALA A 94 14.38 -4.73 4.58
C ALA A 94 14.83 -5.91 3.73
N LYS A 95 15.75 -6.70 4.28
CA LYS A 95 16.27 -7.90 3.63
C LYS A 95 15.15 -8.84 3.17
N VAL A 96 14.13 -9.02 4.00
CA VAL A 96 12.96 -9.85 3.68
C VAL A 96 12.22 -9.42 2.42
N CYS A 97 12.24 -8.14 2.05
CA CYS A 97 11.59 -7.63 0.84
C CYS A 97 12.52 -7.59 -0.37
N THR A 98 13.83 -7.42 -0.15
CA THR A 98 14.84 -7.38 -1.22
C THR A 98 15.28 -8.77 -1.66
N ASP A 99 15.17 -9.77 -0.79
CA ASP A 99 15.38 -11.19 -1.12
C ASP A 99 14.23 -11.79 -1.93
N LEU A 100 13.05 -11.15 -1.93
CA LEU A 100 11.93 -11.59 -2.74
C LEU A 100 12.25 -11.37 -4.22
N GLY A 101 11.96 -12.39 -5.03
CA GLY A 101 12.12 -12.30 -6.49
C GLY A 101 11.23 -11.20 -7.09
N LYS A 102 11.51 -10.85 -8.36
CA LYS A 102 10.62 -9.95 -9.11
C LYS A 102 9.41 -10.74 -9.61
N LEU A 103 8.21 -10.22 -9.34
CA LEU A 103 6.98 -10.72 -9.93
C LEU A 103 6.70 -9.97 -11.25
N PRO A 104 6.11 -10.61 -12.26
CA PRO A 104 5.69 -9.92 -13.47
C PRO A 104 4.49 -9.02 -13.15
N ILE A 105 4.70 -7.70 -13.25
CA ILE A 105 3.66 -6.69 -13.03
C ILE A 105 2.96 -6.39 -14.36
N GLN A 106 1.64 -6.39 -14.35
CA GLN A 106 0.79 -6.12 -15.52
C GLN A 106 -0.17 -4.97 -15.26
N GLU A 107 -0.90 -4.54 -16.29
CA GLU A 107 -2.01 -3.60 -16.13
C GLU A 107 -3.06 -4.19 -15.17
N PRO A 108 -3.59 -3.39 -14.23
CA PRO A 108 -4.46 -3.93 -13.22
C PRO A 108 -5.83 -4.29 -13.81
N GLU A 109 -6.33 -5.48 -13.49
CA GLU A 109 -7.70 -5.90 -13.83
C GLU A 109 -8.73 -5.20 -12.92
N ALA A 110 -8.38 -5.00 -11.66
CA ALA A 110 -9.24 -4.38 -10.66
C ALA A 110 -9.09 -2.85 -10.63
N THR A 111 -10.19 -2.17 -10.31
CA THR A 111 -10.23 -0.71 -10.08
C THR A 111 -9.97 -0.32 -8.62
N THR A 112 -10.02 -1.29 -7.70
CA THR A 112 -9.77 -1.10 -6.27
C THR A 112 -8.88 -2.22 -5.74
N PHE A 113 -8.12 -1.96 -4.68
CA PHE A 113 -7.22 -2.96 -4.11
C PHE A 113 -7.93 -4.03 -3.27
N ASN A 114 -9.20 -3.82 -2.85
CA ASN A 114 -9.89 -4.74 -1.93
C ASN A 114 -9.97 -6.18 -2.45
N GLY A 115 -10.35 -6.36 -3.72
CA GLY A 115 -10.44 -7.70 -4.33
C GLY A 115 -9.09 -8.43 -4.37
N PRO A 116 -8.05 -7.83 -5.01
CA PRO A 116 -6.71 -8.38 -5.00
C PRO A 116 -6.14 -8.60 -3.58
N LEU A 117 -6.41 -7.69 -2.65
CA LEU A 117 -5.98 -7.79 -1.26
C LEU A 117 -6.55 -9.05 -0.60
N LEU A 118 -7.84 -9.33 -0.78
CA LEU A 118 -8.46 -10.56 -0.26
C LEU A 118 -7.77 -11.80 -0.81
N ARG A 119 -7.44 -11.86 -2.11
CA ARG A 119 -6.74 -13.02 -2.71
C ARG A 119 -5.33 -13.23 -2.18
N VAL A 120 -4.63 -12.14 -1.83
CA VAL A 120 -3.28 -12.20 -1.25
C VAL A 120 -3.33 -12.71 0.19
N PHE A 121 -4.33 -12.27 0.96
CA PHE A 121 -4.46 -12.60 2.38
C PHE A 121 -5.45 -13.74 2.68
N GLU A 122 -5.99 -14.41 1.66
CA GLU A 122 -6.71 -15.68 1.77
C GLU A 122 -5.72 -16.83 2.04
N PRO A 123 -5.37 -17.02 3.33
CA PRO A 123 -5.58 -18.31 3.98
C PRO A 123 -5.99 -18.21 5.48
N PHE A 124 -6.70 -17.17 5.91
CA PHE A 124 -7.28 -17.05 7.27
C PHE A 124 -8.79 -17.41 7.36
N GLY A 125 -9.29 -18.20 6.41
CA GLY A 125 -10.61 -18.83 6.41
C GLY A 125 -10.51 -20.29 6.03
#